data_AF-A0A2G8LNB0-F1
#
_entry.id   AF-A0A2G8LNB0-F1
#
_cell.length_a   1.000
_cell.length_b   1.000
_cell.length_c   1.000
_cell.angle_alpha   90.00
_cell.angle_beta   90.00
_cell.angle_gamma   90.00
#
_symmetry.space_group_name_H-M   'P 1'
#
loop_
_entity.id
_entity.type
_entity.pdbx_description
1 polymer ?
#
loop_
_entity_poly.entity_id
_entity_poly.type
_entity_poly.pdbx_seq_one_letter_code
_entity_poly.pdbx_strand_id
1 'polypeptide(L)'
;MAAGPEVVRMNTSSKPRSRDTKEFKPRITPSRKTKILQVTFAKQVQRMVQVMHEEMGNPFLEETNDLLKLDNKDIVDQAVTTAVCQAVKIGQQQHDDFVTRLKDQSIPISQPIKKNKLSLFSRPPVRVKLQVSTLKSDVSLFSRLYIAASREMVTSVTFSDMKIRHVPHHVSQFGNLRSQGAVRSSCVP
;
A
#
# COMPACT_ATOMS: atom_id res chain seq x y z
N MET A 1 -37.09 -30.11 35.14
CA MET A 1 -36.73 -28.98 34.25
C MET A 1 -36.59 -29.53 32.84
N ALA A 2 -37.59 -29.36 31.98
CA ALA A 2 -37.52 -29.75 30.58
C ALA A 2 -36.98 -28.57 29.77
N ALA A 3 -35.89 -28.79 29.02
CA ALA A 3 -35.28 -27.76 28.21
C ALA A 3 -36.26 -27.27 27.12
N GLY A 4 -36.30 -25.95 26.89
CA GLY A 4 -37.23 -25.33 25.96
C GLY A 4 -37.08 -25.80 24.50
N PRO A 5 -38.10 -25.58 23.66
CA PRO A 5 -38.16 -26.13 22.30
C PRO A 5 -36.96 -25.77 21.39
N GLU A 6 -36.32 -24.62 21.63
CA GLU A 6 -35.08 -24.21 20.97
C GLU A 6 -33.88 -25.11 21.30
N VAL A 7 -33.72 -25.48 22.58
CA VAL A 7 -32.61 -26.34 23.04
C VAL A 7 -32.78 -27.78 22.51
N VAL A 8 -34.03 -28.22 22.36
CA VAL A 8 -34.36 -29.51 21.73
C VAL A 8 -34.02 -29.48 20.23
N ARG A 9 -34.31 -28.40 19.50
CA ARG A 9 -33.91 -28.24 18.08
C ARG A 9 -32.40 -28.25 17.89
N MET A 10 -31.67 -27.60 18.79
CA MET A 10 -30.21 -27.54 18.69
C MET A 10 -29.59 -28.94 18.89
N ASN A 11 -30.10 -29.72 19.85
CA ASN A 11 -29.66 -31.09 20.13
C ASN A 11 -30.07 -32.13 19.08
N THR A 12 -31.14 -31.89 18.31
CA THR A 12 -31.51 -32.76 17.18
C THR A 12 -30.69 -32.46 15.93
N SER A 13 -30.21 -31.22 15.76
CA SER A 13 -29.35 -30.85 14.62
C SER A 13 -27.91 -31.36 14.76
N SER A 14 -27.45 -31.64 15.99
CA SER A 14 -26.06 -31.98 16.31
C SER A 14 -25.79 -33.46 16.56
N LYS A 15 -26.80 -34.34 16.46
CA LYS A 15 -26.58 -35.79 16.52
C LYS A 15 -26.26 -36.36 15.14
N PRO A 16 -25.13 -37.05 14.93
CA PRO A 16 -24.87 -37.74 13.68
C PRO A 16 -25.92 -38.85 13.50
N ARG A 17 -26.74 -38.74 12.46
CA ARG A 17 -27.61 -39.83 12.00
C ARG A 17 -26.73 -41.04 11.69
N SER A 18 -26.96 -42.13 12.42
CA SER A 18 -26.35 -43.44 12.17
C SER A 18 -26.51 -43.81 10.69
N ARG A 19 -25.40 -44.27 10.11
CA ARG A 19 -25.25 -44.58 8.69
C ARG A 19 -26.23 -45.68 8.27
N ASP A 20 -27.16 -45.34 7.40
CA ASP A 20 -27.67 -46.26 6.39
C ASP A 20 -27.04 -45.87 5.04
N THR A 21 -26.36 -46.83 4.43
CA THR A 21 -25.70 -46.76 3.13
C THR A 21 -26.73 -46.49 2.02
N LYS A 22 -27.00 -45.22 1.76
CA LYS A 22 -27.41 -44.71 0.46
C LYS A 22 -26.58 -43.48 0.20
N GLU A 23 -25.92 -43.42 -0.96
CA GLU A 23 -25.09 -42.28 -1.36
C GLU A 23 -25.87 -40.96 -1.24
N PHE A 24 -25.72 -40.30 -0.09
CA PHE A 24 -26.28 -38.99 0.13
C PHE A 24 -25.29 -38.01 -0.46
N LYS A 25 -25.36 -37.76 -1.77
CA LYS A 25 -24.73 -36.58 -2.36
C LYS A 25 -25.35 -35.37 -1.65
N PRO A 26 -24.60 -34.61 -0.83
CA PRO A 26 -25.16 -33.40 -0.25
C PRO A 26 -25.51 -32.49 -1.41
N ARG A 27 -26.81 -32.26 -1.62
CA ARG A 27 -27.28 -31.28 -2.60
C ARG A 27 -26.99 -29.92 -2.00
N ILE A 28 -25.73 -29.51 -2.09
CA ILE A 28 -25.30 -28.13 -1.83
C ILE A 28 -25.89 -27.33 -3.00
N THR A 29 -27.15 -26.92 -2.90
CA THR A 29 -27.68 -25.89 -3.79
C THR A 29 -27.01 -24.59 -3.36
N PRO A 30 -26.04 -24.06 -4.12
CA PRO A 30 -25.43 -22.79 -3.74
C PRO A 30 -26.54 -21.76 -3.81
N SER A 31 -26.74 -21.01 -2.72
CA SER A 31 -27.72 -19.93 -2.71
C SER A 31 -27.45 -19.00 -3.91
N ARG A 32 -28.49 -18.41 -4.50
CA ARG A 32 -28.36 -17.50 -5.65
C ARG A 32 -27.32 -16.40 -5.40
N LYS A 33 -27.19 -15.94 -4.15
CA LYS A 33 -26.20 -14.96 -3.70
C LYS A 33 -24.77 -15.52 -3.78
N THR A 34 -24.56 -16.77 -3.39
CA THR A 34 -23.27 -17.46 -3.46
C THR A 34 -22.75 -17.57 -4.91
N LYS A 35 -23.64 -17.85 -5.87
CA LYS A 35 -23.26 -17.93 -7.30
C LYS A 35 -22.80 -16.58 -7.86
N ILE A 36 -23.50 -15.49 -7.52
CA ILE A 36 -23.14 -14.14 -7.95
C ILE A 36 -21.79 -13.73 -7.37
N LEU A 37 -21.56 -14.01 -6.08
CA LEU A 37 -20.28 -13.73 -5.41
C LEU A 37 -19.12 -14.48 -6.05
N GLN A 38 -19.30 -15.77 -6.38
CA GLN A 38 -18.28 -16.58 -7.07
C GLN A 38 -17.92 -16.01 -8.44
N VAL A 39 -18.92 -15.59 -9.23
CA VAL A 39 -18.68 -14.99 -10.55
C VAL A 39 -17.95 -13.65 -10.43
N THR A 40 -18.34 -12.80 -9.48
CA THR A 40 -17.65 -11.52 -9.24
C THR A 40 -16.22 -11.75 -8.79
N PHE A 41 -15.99 -12.68 -7.86
CA PHE A 41 -14.65 -13.03 -7.40
C PHE A 41 -13.77 -13.55 -8.54
N ALA A 42 -14.28 -14.48 -9.36
CA ALA A 42 -13.54 -15.00 -10.52
C ALA A 42 -13.13 -13.88 -11.48
N LYS A 43 -14.03 -12.93 -11.77
CA LYS A 43 -13.72 -11.75 -12.59
C LYS A 43 -12.65 -10.85 -11.94
N GLN A 44 -12.70 -10.66 -10.63
CA GLN A 44 -11.71 -9.87 -9.90
C GLN A 44 -10.32 -10.52 -9.95
N VAL A 45 -10.25 -11.83 -9.74
CA VAL A 45 -8.98 -12.58 -9.83
C VAL A 45 -8.41 -12.51 -11.25
N GLN A 46 -9.24 -12.70 -12.29
CA GLN A 46 -8.79 -12.58 -13.68
C GLN A 46 -8.22 -11.18 -13.97
N ARG A 47 -8.90 -10.12 -13.53
CA ARG A 47 -8.39 -8.75 -13.68
C ARG A 47 -7.07 -8.53 -12.94
N MET A 48 -6.97 -9.03 -11.71
CA MET A 48 -5.72 -8.92 -10.92
C MET A 48 -4.56 -9.62 -11.63
N VAL A 49 -4.77 -10.85 -12.11
CA VAL A 49 -3.79 -11.61 -12.88
C VAL A 49 -3.39 -10.83 -14.14
N GLN A 50 -4.36 -10.29 -14.88
CA GLN A 50 -4.10 -9.50 -16.06
C GLN A 50 -3.21 -8.28 -15.75
N VAL A 51 -3.57 -7.48 -14.74
CA VAL A 51 -2.78 -6.29 -14.34
C VAL A 51 -1.37 -6.69 -13.91
N MET A 52 -1.21 -7.80 -13.17
CA MET A 52 0.10 -8.29 -12.72
C MET A 52 0.97 -8.84 -13.85
N HIS A 53 0.39 -9.36 -14.94
CA HIS A 53 1.16 -9.91 -16.06
C HIS A 53 1.42 -8.89 -17.18
N GLU A 54 0.45 -8.02 -17.46
CA GLU A 54 0.44 -7.20 -18.68
C GLU A 54 0.77 -5.72 -18.42
N GLU A 55 0.20 -5.10 -17.39
CA GLU A 55 0.28 -3.64 -17.20
C GLU A 55 1.35 -3.23 -16.19
N MET A 56 1.29 -3.80 -15.01
CA MET A 56 2.07 -3.41 -13.85
C MET A 56 2.90 -4.57 -13.32
N GLY A 57 3.33 -5.55 -14.12
CA GLY A 57 4.32 -6.60 -13.79
C GLY A 57 4.50 -7.01 -12.31
N ASN A 58 4.35 -8.29 -11.94
CA ASN A 58 4.35 -8.78 -10.55
C ASN A 58 5.24 -7.99 -9.54
N PRO A 59 4.64 -7.20 -8.63
CA PRO A 59 5.37 -6.32 -7.71
C PRO A 59 6.22 -7.06 -6.68
N PHE A 60 6.03 -8.37 -6.49
CA PHE A 60 6.82 -9.19 -5.57
C PHE A 60 8.12 -9.72 -6.18
N LEU A 61 8.30 -9.60 -7.49
CA LEU A 61 9.53 -9.98 -8.19
C LEU A 61 10.44 -8.78 -8.47
N GLU A 62 9.98 -7.56 -8.14
CA GLU A 62 10.76 -6.35 -8.37
C GLU A 62 11.82 -6.17 -7.28
N GLU A 63 13.08 -6.38 -7.67
CA GLU A 63 14.23 -6.07 -6.81
C GLU A 63 14.51 -4.57 -6.87
N THR A 64 13.82 -3.80 -6.04
CA THR A 64 14.06 -2.37 -5.86
C THR A 64 14.50 -2.08 -4.44
N ASN A 65 15.43 -1.13 -4.29
CA ASN A 65 15.88 -0.66 -2.96
C ASN A 65 14.87 0.34 -2.33
N ASP A 66 13.87 0.75 -3.09
CA ASP A 66 12.87 1.73 -2.67
C ASP A 66 11.63 1.02 -2.12
N LEU A 67 11.02 1.61 -1.10
CA LEU A 67 9.73 1.15 -0.62
C LEU A 67 8.64 1.62 -1.58
N LEU A 68 7.99 0.69 -2.28
CA LEU A 68 6.95 0.99 -3.26
C LEU A 68 5.55 0.71 -2.72
N LYS A 69 4.57 1.49 -3.19
CA LYS A 69 3.17 1.17 -2.99
C LYS A 69 2.70 0.13 -4.02
N LEU A 70 2.04 -0.92 -3.54
CA LEU A 70 1.62 -2.04 -4.40
C LEU A 70 0.52 -1.68 -5.39
N ASP A 71 -0.30 -0.68 -5.10
CA ASP A 71 -1.46 -0.30 -5.91
C ASP A 71 -1.07 0.50 -7.16
N ASN A 72 -0.01 1.31 -7.08
CA ASN A 72 0.36 2.24 -8.15
C ASN A 72 1.87 2.27 -8.47
N LYS A 73 2.68 1.45 -7.79
CA LYS A 73 4.15 1.41 -7.91
C LYS A 73 4.84 2.75 -7.60
N ASP A 74 4.17 3.67 -6.92
CA ASP A 74 4.81 4.91 -6.51
C ASP A 74 5.78 4.66 -5.35
N ILE A 75 6.90 5.38 -5.39
CA ILE A 75 7.84 5.44 -4.28
C ILE A 75 7.18 6.11 -3.07
N VAL A 76 7.23 5.43 -1.94
CA VAL A 76 6.70 5.87 -0.66
C VAL A 76 7.51 7.06 -0.12
N ASP A 77 6.87 7.94 0.66
CA ASP A 77 7.54 9.09 1.28
C ASP A 77 8.75 8.65 2.13
N GLN A 78 9.86 9.38 2.01
CA GLN A 78 11.13 9.02 2.65
C GLN A 78 10.99 8.77 4.16
N ALA A 79 10.14 9.51 4.86
CA ALA A 79 10.02 9.33 6.29
C ALA A 79 9.20 8.09 6.68
N VAL A 80 8.31 7.63 5.81
CA VAL A 80 7.67 6.32 5.99
C VAL A 80 8.73 5.24 5.80
N THR A 81 9.58 5.36 4.78
CA THR A 81 10.74 4.46 4.58
C THR A 81 11.64 4.44 5.80
N THR A 82 12.01 5.61 6.35
CA THR A 82 12.82 5.71 7.57
C THR A 82 12.12 5.06 8.77
N ALA A 83 10.82 5.31 8.96
CA ALA A 83 10.05 4.74 10.06
C ALA A 83 9.99 3.20 9.97
N VAL A 84 9.84 2.65 8.76
CA VAL A 84 9.83 1.20 8.52
C VAL A 84 11.23 0.61 8.76
N CYS A 85 12.30 1.20 8.21
CA CYS A 85 13.67 0.71 8.45
C CYS A 85 14.02 0.73 9.95
N GLN A 86 13.60 1.78 10.68
CA GLN A 86 13.94 1.93 12.10
C GLN A 86 13.00 1.18 13.03
N ALA A 87 11.88 0.66 12.55
CA ALA A 87 10.87 0.00 13.39
C ALA A 87 11.45 -1.16 14.21
N VAL A 88 12.32 -1.96 13.58
CA VAL A 88 13.00 -3.09 14.25
C VAL A 88 13.89 -2.58 15.37
N LYS A 89 14.75 -1.60 15.10
CA LYS A 89 15.67 -1.02 16.09
C LYS A 89 14.92 -0.38 17.27
N ILE A 90 13.84 0.36 16.99
CA ILE A 90 12.98 0.96 18.00
C ILE A 90 12.31 -0.12 18.86
N GLY A 91 11.80 -1.19 18.24
CA GLY A 91 11.20 -2.31 18.93
C GLY A 91 12.20 -3.04 19.84
N GLN A 92 13.43 -3.26 19.36
CA GLN A 92 14.49 -3.89 20.13
C GLN A 92 14.86 -3.06 21.37
N GLN A 93 15.08 -1.76 21.19
CA GLN A 93 15.39 -0.86 22.30
C GLN A 93 14.28 -0.87 23.36
N GLN A 94 13.01 -0.83 22.92
CA GLN A 94 11.87 -0.87 23.84
C GLN A 94 11.73 -2.19 24.58
N HIS A 95 12.04 -3.29 23.90
CA HIS A 95 12.08 -4.60 24.52
C HIS A 95 13.17 -4.66 25.60
N ASP A 96 14.37 -4.18 25.29
CA ASP A 96 15.50 -4.24 26.21
C ASP A 96 15.28 -3.33 27.44
N ASP A 97 14.71 -2.14 27.23
CA ASP A 97 14.28 -1.24 28.31
C ASP A 97 13.20 -1.90 29.20
N PHE A 98 12.24 -2.61 28.58
CA PHE A 98 11.20 -3.32 29.31
C PHE A 98 11.76 -4.48 30.14
N VAL A 99 12.68 -5.27 29.59
CA VAL A 99 13.35 -6.36 30.31
C VAL A 99 14.18 -5.82 31.47
N THR A 100 14.88 -4.71 31.28
CA THR A 100 15.66 -4.04 32.33
C THR A 100 14.76 -3.56 33.47
N ARG A 101 13.65 -2.90 33.13
CA ARG A 101 12.63 -2.48 34.10
C ARG A 101 12.08 -3.65 34.92
N LEU A 102 11.87 -4.81 34.30
CA LEU A 102 11.39 -6.01 35.01
C LEU A 102 12.43 -6.56 35.99
N LYS A 103 13.72 -6.52 35.64
CA LYS A 103 14.82 -6.99 36.50
C LYS A 103 15.03 -6.05 37.69
N ASP A 104 15.08 -4.75 37.42
CA ASP A 104 15.44 -3.74 38.43
C ASP A 104 14.25 -3.37 39.33
N GLN A 105 13.02 -3.76 38.97
CA GLN A 105 11.77 -3.39 39.64
C GLN A 105 11.58 -1.87 39.86
N SER A 106 12.35 -1.04 39.12
CA SER A 106 12.39 0.41 39.32
C SER A 106 11.05 1.11 39.04
N ILE A 107 10.17 0.47 38.25
CA ILE A 107 8.87 1.02 37.87
C ILE A 107 7.80 -0.09 37.96
N PRO A 108 6.66 0.13 38.63
CA PRO A 108 5.62 -0.89 38.81
C PRO A 108 5.07 -1.38 37.48
N ILE A 109 4.81 -2.68 37.35
CA ILE A 109 4.35 -3.33 36.10
C ILE A 109 3.06 -2.71 35.54
N SER A 110 2.22 -2.13 36.41
CA SER A 110 0.98 -1.45 36.04
C SER A 110 1.18 -0.17 35.21
N GLN A 111 2.39 0.41 35.18
CA GLN A 111 2.62 1.61 34.38
C GLN A 111 2.57 1.31 32.86
N PRO A 112 1.76 2.07 32.08
CA PRO A 112 1.60 1.84 30.65
C PRO A 112 2.88 2.06 29.85
N ILE A 113 3.09 1.23 28.82
CA ILE A 113 4.15 1.44 27.82
C ILE A 113 3.68 2.51 26.83
N LYS A 114 4.55 3.49 26.54
CA LYS A 114 4.25 4.58 25.60
C LYS A 114 4.07 4.02 24.18
N LYS A 115 3.00 4.40 23.52
CA LYS A 115 2.74 4.01 22.12
C LYS A 115 3.69 4.74 21.16
N ASN A 116 4.21 4.01 20.18
CA ASN A 116 5.00 4.57 19.08
C ASN A 116 4.11 5.34 18.10
N LYS A 117 4.57 6.53 17.71
CA LYS A 117 3.93 7.36 16.69
C LYS A 117 4.76 7.31 15.40
N LEU A 118 4.71 6.17 14.72
CA LEU A 118 5.40 5.97 13.44
C LEU A 118 4.42 6.16 12.27
N SER A 119 4.84 6.90 11.24
CA SER A 119 4.08 7.02 10.00
C SER A 119 4.42 5.84 9.09
N LEU A 120 3.61 4.77 9.13
CA LEU A 120 3.91 3.51 8.42
C LEU A 120 3.30 3.39 7.01
N PHE A 121 2.16 4.04 6.76
CA PHE A 121 1.39 3.79 5.53
C PHE A 121 1.15 5.04 4.69
N SER A 122 1.07 6.21 5.32
CA SER A 122 0.81 7.45 4.62
C SER A 122 1.19 8.64 5.48
N ARG A 123 1.60 9.71 4.82
CA ARG A 123 1.56 11.05 5.38
C ARG A 123 0.40 11.81 4.73
N PRO A 124 -0.40 12.55 5.50
CA PRO A 124 -1.36 13.46 4.90
C PRO A 124 -0.60 14.42 3.97
N PRO A 125 -1.14 14.70 2.77
CA PRO A 125 -0.46 15.57 1.82
C PRO A 125 -0.16 16.90 2.50
N VAL A 126 1.09 17.36 2.44
CA VAL A 126 1.46 18.74 2.80
C VAL A 126 0.81 19.63 1.75
N ARG A 127 -0.44 20.03 2.02
CA ARG A 127 -1.24 20.72 1.02
C ARG A 127 -0.74 22.17 0.82
N VAL A 128 -0.78 22.57 -0.46
CA VAL A 128 -0.98 23.92 -0.99
C VAL A 128 0.25 24.77 -1.34
N LYS A 129 1.26 24.97 -0.47
CA LYS A 129 2.31 25.98 -0.78
C LYS A 129 3.26 25.57 -1.90
N LEU A 130 3.72 24.31 -1.92
CA LEU A 130 4.64 23.81 -2.94
C LEU A 130 4.00 23.73 -4.33
N GLN A 131 2.70 23.38 -4.39
CA GLN A 131 1.97 23.23 -5.67
C GLN A 131 1.82 24.57 -6.39
N VAL A 132 1.58 25.66 -5.65
CA VAL A 132 1.45 27.00 -6.23
C VAL A 132 2.79 27.52 -6.75
N SER A 133 3.90 27.28 -6.04
CA SER A 133 5.22 27.71 -6.51
C SER A 133 5.65 26.98 -7.77
N THR A 134 5.41 25.67 -7.86
CA THR A 134 5.79 24.92 -9.06
C THR A 134 4.91 25.27 -10.25
N LEU A 135 3.59 25.41 -10.04
CA LEU A 135 2.68 25.84 -11.10
C LEU A 135 3.06 27.23 -11.65
N LYS A 136 3.49 28.16 -10.78
CA LYS A 136 4.01 29.47 -11.20
C LYS A 136 5.29 29.34 -12.04
N SER A 137 6.19 28.44 -11.65
CA SER A 137 7.40 28.14 -12.43
C SER A 137 7.04 27.58 -13.82
N ASP A 138 6.11 26.63 -13.87
CA ASP A 138 5.66 25.99 -15.11
C ASP A 138 4.96 26.98 -16.05
N VAL A 139 4.09 27.84 -15.52
CA VAL A 139 3.43 28.91 -16.30
C VAL A 139 4.47 29.91 -16.83
N SER A 140 5.48 30.26 -16.03
CA SER A 140 6.58 31.14 -16.48
C SER A 140 7.42 30.49 -17.59
N LEU A 141 7.71 29.20 -17.48
CA LEU A 141 8.43 28.45 -18.51
C LEU A 141 7.61 28.35 -19.81
N PHE A 142 6.33 27.98 -19.70
CA PHE A 142 5.43 27.89 -20.84
C PHE A 142 5.26 29.23 -21.55
N SER A 143 5.13 30.32 -20.78
CA SER A 143 5.04 31.68 -21.32
C SER A 143 6.30 32.06 -22.10
N ARG A 144 7.49 31.75 -21.57
CA ARG A 144 8.78 31.99 -22.25
C ARG A 144 8.94 31.15 -23.52
N LEU A 145 8.58 29.87 -23.46
CA LEU A 145 8.55 28.98 -24.61
C LEU A 145 7.60 29.47 -25.71
N TYR A 146 6.39 29.88 -25.33
CA TYR A 146 5.39 30.43 -26.24
C TYR A 146 5.89 31.69 -26.93
N ILE A 147 6.50 32.63 -26.18
CA ILE A 147 7.07 33.86 -26.73
C ILE A 147 8.22 33.54 -27.69
N ALA A 148 9.10 32.59 -27.35
CA ALA A 148 10.21 32.17 -28.20
C ALA A 148 9.70 31.54 -29.51
N ALA A 149 8.72 30.63 -29.43
CA ALA A 149 8.10 30.00 -30.60
C ALA A 149 7.28 30.99 -31.46
N SER A 150 6.83 32.11 -30.88
CA SER A 150 6.09 33.15 -31.61
C SER A 150 7.00 34.11 -32.38
N ARG A 151 8.32 34.10 -32.14
CA ARG A 151 9.27 35.07 -32.69
C ARG A 151 10.16 34.54 -33.81
N GLU A 152 10.21 33.22 -33.99
CA GLU A 152 10.94 32.58 -35.08
C GLU A 152 10.04 31.52 -35.73
N MET A 153 10.11 31.34 -37.05
CA MET A 153 9.69 30.10 -37.71
C MET A 153 10.60 28.98 -37.19
N VAL A 154 10.31 28.49 -35.99
CA VAL A 154 11.09 27.43 -35.35
C VAL A 154 10.81 26.14 -36.12
N THR A 155 11.78 25.69 -36.91
CA THR A 155 11.74 24.34 -37.50
C THR A 155 11.67 23.30 -36.37
N SER A 156 10.76 22.34 -36.50
CA SER A 156 10.45 21.20 -35.60
C SER A 156 11.62 20.56 -34.82
N VAL A 157 12.84 20.68 -35.33
CA VAL A 157 14.05 20.04 -34.81
C VAL A 157 14.52 20.66 -33.47
N THR A 158 14.54 21.99 -33.31
CA THR A 158 15.02 22.62 -32.05
C THR A 158 14.01 22.54 -30.91
N PHE A 159 12.72 22.40 -31.22
CA PHE A 159 11.68 22.11 -30.21
C PHE A 159 11.81 20.69 -29.64
N SER A 160 12.30 19.75 -30.45
CA SER A 160 12.48 18.35 -30.06
C SER A 160 13.67 18.15 -29.10
N ASP A 161 14.67 19.03 -29.14
CA ASP A 161 15.79 19.03 -28.19
C ASP A 161 15.44 19.70 -26.85
N MET A 162 14.44 20.60 -26.83
CA MET A 162 13.84 21.17 -25.60
C MET A 162 12.77 20.26 -24.96
N LYS A 163 12.61 19.04 -25.47
CA LYS A 163 11.54 18.14 -25.05
C LYS A 163 11.75 17.76 -23.58
N ILE A 164 10.71 18.04 -22.79
CA ILE A 164 10.56 17.59 -21.42
C ILE A 164 10.84 16.09 -21.42
N ARG A 165 11.98 15.67 -20.86
CA ARG A 165 12.27 14.25 -20.65
C ARG A 165 11.07 13.68 -19.91
N HIS A 166 10.34 12.78 -20.57
CA HIS A 166 9.17 12.14 -19.98
C HIS A 166 9.67 11.25 -18.85
N VAL A 167 9.80 11.82 -17.66
CA VAL A 167 10.08 11.06 -16.46
C VAL A 167 8.74 10.56 -15.95
N PRO A 168 8.53 9.24 -15.87
CA PRO A 168 7.25 8.71 -15.48
C PRO A 168 6.89 9.16 -14.05
N HIS A 169 5.59 9.34 -13.79
CA HIS A 169 5.06 9.96 -12.57
C HIS A 169 5.50 9.27 -11.26
N HIS A 170 5.86 7.97 -11.32
CA HIS A 170 6.38 7.23 -10.17
C HIS A 170 7.81 7.65 -9.77
N VAL A 171 8.59 8.27 -10.67
CA VAL A 171 9.97 8.72 -10.43
C VAL A 171 10.07 10.24 -10.31
N SER A 172 9.11 11.01 -10.83
CA SER A 172 9.12 12.48 -10.81
C SER A 172 7.81 13.07 -10.35
N GLN A 173 7.89 14.07 -9.46
CA GLN A 173 6.75 14.89 -9.07
C GLN A 173 7.05 16.35 -9.42
N PHE A 174 6.21 16.93 -10.28
CA PHE A 174 6.39 18.32 -10.76
C PHE A 174 7.76 18.61 -11.39
N GLY A 175 8.29 17.67 -12.18
CA GLY A 175 9.59 17.83 -12.84
C GLY A 175 10.81 17.57 -11.94
N ASN A 176 10.61 17.40 -10.63
CA ASN A 176 11.66 17.01 -9.69
C ASN A 176 11.67 15.50 -9.48
N LEU A 177 12.85 14.89 -9.60
CA LEU A 177 13.04 13.48 -9.26
C LEU A 177 12.75 13.27 -7.77
N ARG A 178 11.93 12.27 -7.46
CA ARG A 178 11.51 11.96 -6.09
C ARG A 178 12.68 11.52 -5.18
N SER A 179 13.81 11.09 -5.75
CA SER A 179 15.05 10.81 -5.00
C SER A 179 16.22 10.46 -5.92
N GLN A 180 17.15 11.39 -6.13
CA GLN A 180 18.53 11.03 -6.54
C GLN A 180 19.61 11.72 -5.70
N GLY A 181 19.25 12.52 -4.69
CA GLY A 181 20.20 13.41 -4.00
C GLY A 181 20.37 13.24 -2.50
N ALA A 182 19.70 12.30 -1.83
CA ALA A 182 19.82 12.15 -0.37
C ALA A 182 20.08 10.70 -0.02
N VAL A 183 21.22 10.46 0.65
CA VAL A 183 21.69 9.23 1.30
C VAL A 183 20.65 8.12 1.24
N ARG A 184 20.86 7.17 0.32
CA ARG A 184 20.09 5.94 0.21
C ARG A 184 20.18 5.23 1.56
N SER A 185 19.16 5.40 2.40
CA SER A 185 19.01 4.60 3.61
C SER A 185 18.51 3.23 3.16
N SER A 186 19.43 2.41 2.66
CA SER A 186 19.18 0.98 2.49
C SER A 186 18.80 0.44 3.86
N CYS A 187 17.59 -0.11 4.02
CA CYS A 187 17.32 -0.95 5.18
C CYS A 187 18.18 -2.21 5.00
N VAL A 188 19.39 -2.21 5.57
CA VAL A 188 20.18 -3.44 5.72
C VAL A 188 19.82 -4.01 7.09
N PRO A 189 19.43 -5.30 7.18
CA PRO A 189 19.20 -5.97 8.45
C PRO A 189 20.46 -6.01 9.32
#